data_AF-X1R652-F1
#
_entry.id   AF-X1R652-F1
#
_cell.length_a   1.000
_cell.length_b   1.000
_cell.length_c   1.000
_cell.angle_alpha   90.00
_cell.angle_beta   90.00
_cell.angle_gamma   90.00
#
_symmetry.space_group_name_H-M   'P 1'
#
loop_
_entity.id
_entity.type
_entity.pdbx_description
1 polymer ?
#
loop_
_entity_poly.entity_id
_entity_poly.type
_entity_poly.pdbx_seq_one_letter_code
_entity_poly.pdbx_strand_id
1 'polypeptide(L)'
;MKFLTCINHSTILTTPVEEAIRIADKAGFEGFDFQEKDLDEYVITKKKDIKDLANLFSSLKIKPFCFTGLHRYLPDFEFTTNEEYENEIKNVIPLFEALEILGLKVAIKPEIGRPVVPSIEKVGNYKKYFENAVKRNQQLAEIAKKYGIKIAYEFTGGSNFINCIERTKEVVKAVDRGNFGYGLDTYHAYKANDKLEEYEEIPGDRIFSVHFMNVLDIPQNRIS
;
A
#
# COMPACT_ATOMS: atom_id res chain seq x y z
N MET A 1 13.92 17.26 5.98
CA MET A 1 13.73 15.82 5.75
C MET A 1 14.37 15.46 4.42
N LYS A 2 15.20 14.40 4.34
CA LYS A 2 15.79 13.95 3.08
C LYS A 2 14.87 12.88 2.49
N PHE A 3 14.41 13.05 1.25
CA PHE A 3 13.75 11.98 0.51
C PHE A 3 14.80 10.98 -0.01
N LEU A 4 14.46 9.69 0.02
CA LEU A 4 15.27 8.63 -0.56
C LEU A 4 14.69 8.22 -1.90
N THR A 5 15.53 7.95 -2.89
CA THR A 5 15.04 7.41 -4.17
C THR A 5 14.64 5.95 -3.97
N CYS A 6 13.40 5.61 -4.32
CA CYS A 6 12.88 4.25 -4.21
C CYS A 6 12.28 3.85 -5.55
N ILE A 7 12.63 2.66 -6.06
CA ILE A 7 11.96 2.10 -7.22
C ILE A 7 10.85 1.17 -6.75
N ASN A 8 9.64 1.44 -7.23
CA ASN A 8 8.54 0.49 -7.14
C ASN A 8 8.68 -0.55 -8.25
N HIS A 9 8.61 -1.83 -7.90
CA HIS A 9 8.81 -2.93 -8.84
C HIS A 9 7.79 -2.94 -10.00
N SER A 10 6.62 -2.30 -9.85
CA SER A 10 5.64 -2.13 -10.94
C SER A 10 6.25 -1.47 -12.18
N THR A 11 7.30 -0.66 -12.00
CA THR A 11 8.05 0.03 -13.07
C THR A 11 8.72 -0.94 -14.05
N ILE A 12 9.13 -2.13 -13.58
CA ILE A 12 9.87 -3.13 -14.36
C ILE A 12 9.35 -4.56 -14.11
N LEU A 13 8.03 -4.69 -13.91
CA LEU A 13 7.38 -5.93 -13.43
C LEU A 13 7.54 -7.16 -14.36
N THR A 14 8.06 -6.98 -15.57
CA THR A 14 8.46 -8.07 -16.47
C THR A 14 9.73 -8.80 -16.00
N THR A 15 10.44 -8.24 -15.03
CA THR A 15 11.68 -8.79 -14.46
C THR A 15 11.38 -9.53 -13.16
N PRO A 16 11.94 -10.72 -12.91
CA PRO A 16 11.80 -11.38 -11.61
C PRO A 16 12.36 -10.53 -10.46
N VAL A 17 11.73 -10.58 -9.28
CA VAL A 17 12.03 -9.70 -8.14
C VAL A 17 13.51 -9.66 -7.77
N GLU A 18 14.21 -10.80 -7.74
CA GLU A 18 15.62 -10.84 -7.36
C GLU A 18 16.51 -10.12 -8.37
N GLU A 19 16.19 -10.22 -9.66
CA GLU A 19 16.92 -9.53 -10.71
C GLU A 19 16.57 -8.03 -10.73
N ALA A 20 15.30 -7.69 -10.49
CA ALA A 20 14.87 -6.30 -10.38
C ALA A 20 15.59 -5.58 -9.22
N ILE A 21 15.80 -6.24 -8.08
CA ILE A 21 16.59 -5.71 -6.96
C ILE A 21 18.04 -5.42 -7.39
N ARG A 22 18.68 -6.33 -8.12
CA ARG A 22 20.06 -6.15 -8.62
C ARG A 22 20.17 -5.01 -9.63
N ILE A 23 19.21 -4.92 -10.53
CA ILE A 23 19.14 -3.84 -11.53
C ILE A 23 18.93 -2.50 -10.84
N ALA A 24 18.02 -2.44 -9.85
CA ALA A 24 17.75 -1.24 -9.06
C ALA A 24 18.98 -0.74 -8.29
N ASP A 25 19.72 -1.66 -7.65
CA ASP A 25 21.00 -1.35 -6.98
C ASP A 25 22.02 -0.76 -7.97
N LYS A 26 22.19 -1.42 -9.12
CA LYS A 26 23.11 -0.97 -10.18
C LYS A 26 22.71 0.39 -10.77
N ALA A 27 21.41 0.67 -10.84
CA ALA A 27 20.87 1.95 -11.27
C ALA A 27 21.02 3.06 -10.22
N GLY A 28 21.37 2.72 -8.98
CA GLY A 28 21.65 3.67 -7.90
C GLY A 28 20.44 4.09 -7.07
N PHE A 29 19.35 3.31 -7.07
CA PHE A 29 18.24 3.54 -6.15
C PHE A 29 18.65 3.24 -4.70
N GLU A 30 18.19 4.07 -3.75
CA GLU A 30 18.43 3.87 -2.32
C GLU A 30 17.47 2.83 -1.72
N GLY A 31 16.24 2.75 -2.24
CA GLY A 31 15.16 1.89 -1.76
C GLY A 31 14.55 1.00 -2.86
N PHE A 32 14.03 -0.16 -2.44
CA PHE A 32 13.19 -1.03 -3.25
C PHE A 32 11.80 -1.17 -2.62
N ASP A 33 10.77 -0.98 -3.43
CA ASP A 33 9.36 -1.14 -3.08
C ASP A 33 8.77 -2.34 -3.80
N PHE A 34 8.50 -3.39 -3.03
CA PHE A 34 7.95 -4.65 -3.52
C PHE A 34 6.51 -4.49 -3.98
N GLN A 35 6.11 -5.26 -4.98
CA GLN A 35 4.74 -5.37 -5.45
C GLN A 35 4.02 -6.61 -4.91
N GLU A 36 2.70 -6.62 -5.06
CA GLU A 36 1.77 -7.63 -4.51
C GLU A 36 2.22 -9.09 -4.66
N LYS A 37 2.82 -9.46 -5.78
CA LYS A 37 3.19 -10.85 -6.13
C LYS A 37 4.65 -11.18 -5.83
N ASP A 38 5.47 -10.18 -5.49
CA ASP A 38 6.91 -10.38 -5.31
C ASP A 38 7.23 -11.35 -4.18
N LEU A 39 6.36 -11.40 -3.18
CA LEU A 39 6.53 -12.24 -2.00
C LEU A 39 5.71 -13.54 -2.04
N ASP A 40 4.95 -13.82 -3.12
CA ASP A 40 4.09 -15.01 -3.21
C ASP A 40 4.90 -16.33 -3.10
N GLU A 41 6.10 -16.37 -3.68
CA GLU A 41 6.96 -17.56 -3.62
C GLU A 41 7.57 -17.81 -2.23
N TYR A 42 7.66 -16.77 -1.40
CA TYR A 42 8.28 -16.80 -0.08
C TYR A 42 7.24 -16.97 1.03
N VAL A 43 6.10 -16.31 0.89
CA VAL A 43 5.06 -16.20 1.93
C VAL A 43 3.93 -17.22 1.70
N ILE A 44 3.42 -17.31 0.47
CA ILE A 44 2.23 -18.12 0.16
C ILE A 44 2.63 -19.55 -0.19
N THR A 45 3.44 -19.72 -1.23
CA THR A 45 3.81 -21.07 -1.72
C THR A 45 5.01 -21.66 -1.00
N LYS A 46 5.81 -20.80 -0.34
CA LYS A 46 7.03 -21.17 0.41
C LYS A 46 8.00 -22.05 -0.39
N LYS A 47 8.07 -21.83 -1.70
CA LYS A 47 9.04 -22.49 -2.59
C LYS A 47 10.46 -21.95 -2.39
N LYS A 48 10.59 -20.73 -1.85
CA LYS A 48 11.84 -20.05 -1.53
C LYS A 48 11.85 -19.64 -0.05
N ASP A 49 13.04 -19.48 0.53
CA ASP A 49 13.20 -18.95 1.89
C ASP A 49 13.34 -17.41 1.82
N ILE A 50 12.57 -16.68 2.63
CA ILE A 50 12.64 -15.22 2.72
C ILE A 50 14.06 -14.73 3.11
N LYS A 51 14.85 -15.57 3.79
CA LYS A 51 16.25 -15.30 4.10
C LYS A 51 17.12 -15.15 2.86
N ASP A 52 16.75 -15.75 1.73
CA ASP A 52 17.47 -15.58 0.47
C ASP A 52 17.39 -14.13 -0.02
N LEU A 53 16.21 -13.50 0.12
CA LEU A 53 16.05 -12.07 -0.17
C LEU A 53 16.80 -11.20 0.85
N ALA A 54 16.76 -11.55 2.14
CA ALA A 54 17.53 -10.82 3.16
C ALA A 54 19.04 -10.86 2.87
N ASN A 55 19.56 -12.03 2.46
CA ASN A 55 20.95 -12.21 2.02
C ASN A 55 21.27 -11.43 0.74
N LEU A 56 20.32 -11.35 -0.19
CA LEU A 56 20.48 -10.52 -1.38
C LEU A 56 20.67 -9.05 -1.01
N PHE A 57 19.79 -8.46 -0.18
CA PHE A 57 19.92 -7.07 0.25
C PHE A 57 21.17 -6.80 1.10
N SER A 58 21.64 -7.78 1.88
CA SER A 58 22.86 -7.61 2.68
C SER A 58 24.12 -7.52 1.79
N SER A 59 24.08 -8.12 0.60
CA SER A 59 25.15 -8.03 -0.40
C SER A 59 25.12 -6.78 -1.29
N LEU A 60 24.08 -5.94 -1.17
CA LEU A 60 23.82 -4.79 -2.03
C LEU A 60 23.74 -3.47 -1.23
N LYS A 61 23.83 -2.34 -1.94
CA LYS A 61 23.71 -1.00 -1.35
C LYS A 61 22.25 -0.61 -1.17
N ILE A 62 21.39 -0.92 -2.14
CA ILE A 62 19.94 -0.73 -2.06
C ILE A 62 19.37 -1.41 -0.81
N LYS A 63 18.34 -0.82 -0.22
CA LYS A 63 17.65 -1.37 0.94
C LYS A 63 16.19 -1.66 0.62
N PRO A 64 15.60 -2.68 1.24
CA PRO A 64 14.16 -2.85 1.16
C PRO A 64 13.49 -1.70 1.92
N PHE A 65 12.49 -1.06 1.31
CA PHE A 65 11.86 0.13 1.89
C PHE A 65 10.40 -0.13 2.26
N CYS A 66 9.56 -0.44 1.28
CA CYS A 66 8.14 -0.73 1.50
C CYS A 66 7.63 -1.89 0.66
N PHE A 67 6.44 -2.36 1.02
CA PHE A 67 5.70 -3.38 0.28
C PHE A 67 4.36 -2.78 -0.14
N THR A 68 4.17 -2.62 -1.44
CA THR A 68 2.92 -2.18 -2.07
C THR A 68 2.11 -3.38 -2.49
N GLY A 69 1.04 -3.69 -1.75
CA GLY A 69 0.20 -4.83 -2.13
C GLY A 69 -0.63 -5.45 -1.02
N LEU A 70 -0.90 -4.75 0.09
CA LEU A 70 -1.68 -5.37 1.19
C LEU A 70 -3.08 -5.85 0.75
N HIS A 71 -3.67 -5.23 -0.27
CA HIS A 71 -4.94 -5.66 -0.86
C HIS A 71 -4.88 -7.10 -1.40
N ARG A 72 -3.71 -7.62 -1.78
CA ARG A 72 -3.52 -9.02 -2.21
C ARG A 72 -3.87 -10.04 -1.13
N TYR A 73 -3.65 -9.68 0.13
CA TYR A 73 -3.90 -10.48 1.32
C TYR A 73 -5.25 -10.13 1.98
N LEU A 74 -5.84 -9.02 1.56
CA LEU A 74 -7.05 -8.40 2.10
C LEU A 74 -7.96 -7.92 0.95
N PRO A 75 -8.41 -8.81 0.05
CA PRO A 75 -9.01 -8.41 -1.24
C PRO A 75 -10.37 -7.74 -1.13
N ASP A 76 -11.20 -8.13 -0.15
CA ASP A 76 -12.52 -7.55 0.07
C ASP A 76 -12.60 -6.85 1.45
N PHE A 77 -11.47 -6.31 1.92
CA PHE A 77 -11.24 -5.91 3.31
C PHE A 77 -12.31 -5.04 3.94
N GLU A 78 -12.87 -4.05 3.24
CA GLU A 78 -13.93 -3.19 3.78
C GLU A 78 -15.33 -3.78 3.53
N PHE A 79 -15.45 -4.67 2.55
CA PHE A 79 -16.73 -5.11 1.95
C PHE A 79 -17.20 -6.51 2.39
N THR A 80 -16.33 -7.30 3.00
CA THR A 80 -16.64 -8.64 3.54
C THR A 80 -17.54 -8.60 4.78
N THR A 81 -18.13 -9.74 5.12
CA THR A 81 -18.73 -10.00 6.44
C THR A 81 -17.66 -10.03 7.54
N ASN A 82 -18.08 -9.99 8.82
CA ASN A 82 -17.14 -10.10 9.94
C ASN A 82 -16.42 -11.46 9.94
N GLU A 83 -17.10 -12.54 9.59
CA GLU A 83 -16.50 -13.89 9.57
C GLU A 83 -15.42 -14.03 8.50
N GLU A 84 -15.71 -13.58 7.28
CA GLU A 84 -14.74 -13.55 6.18
C GLU A 84 -13.52 -12.69 6.55
N TYR A 85 -13.75 -11.51 7.13
CA TYR A 85 -12.67 -10.64 7.59
C TYR A 85 -11.77 -11.30 8.64
N GLU A 86 -12.33 -11.99 9.63
CA GLU A 86 -11.55 -12.71 10.65
C GLU A 86 -10.71 -13.85 10.06
N ASN A 87 -11.04 -14.33 8.85
CA ASN A 87 -10.22 -15.28 8.10
C ASN A 87 -9.15 -14.57 7.26
N GLU A 88 -9.51 -13.48 6.55
CA GLU A 88 -8.58 -12.70 5.73
C GLU A 88 -7.45 -12.08 6.56
N ILE A 89 -7.77 -11.50 7.72
CA ILE A 89 -6.78 -10.83 8.57
C ILE A 89 -5.70 -11.78 9.09
N LYS A 90 -5.95 -13.09 9.13
CA LYS A 90 -4.92 -14.07 9.50
C LYS A 90 -3.86 -14.23 8.40
N ASN A 91 -4.21 -13.95 7.15
CA ASN A 91 -3.30 -14.08 6.00
C ASN A 91 -2.20 -13.00 6.00
N VAL A 92 -2.39 -11.88 6.71
CA VAL A 92 -1.34 -10.84 6.80
C VAL A 92 -0.22 -11.19 7.77
N ILE A 93 -0.43 -12.16 8.67
CA ILE A 93 0.57 -12.53 9.68
C ILE A 93 1.86 -13.06 9.03
N PRO A 94 1.81 -14.08 8.13
CA PRO A 94 3.02 -14.55 7.45
C PRO A 94 3.69 -13.47 6.60
N LEU A 95 2.92 -12.54 6.03
CA LEU A 95 3.48 -11.39 5.31
C LEU A 95 4.25 -10.49 6.27
N PHE A 96 3.67 -10.09 7.41
CA PHE A 96 4.34 -9.21 8.36
C PHE A 96 5.58 -9.84 9.00
N GLU A 97 5.59 -11.15 9.24
CA GLU A 97 6.79 -11.89 9.63
C GLU A 97 7.88 -11.79 8.56
N ALA A 98 7.53 -11.97 7.29
CA ALA A 98 8.47 -11.83 6.18
C ALA A 98 9.00 -10.38 6.04
N LEU A 99 8.13 -9.39 6.16
CA LEU A 99 8.51 -7.97 6.14
C LEU A 99 9.44 -7.61 7.30
N GLU A 100 9.20 -8.15 8.50
CA GLU A 100 10.08 -7.99 9.65
C GLU A 100 11.47 -8.58 9.41
N ILE A 101 11.55 -9.80 8.86
CA ILE A 101 12.82 -10.47 8.52
C ILE A 101 13.62 -9.64 7.50
N LEU A 102 12.95 -9.07 6.50
CA LEU A 102 13.56 -8.21 5.50
C LEU A 102 13.89 -6.81 6.05
N GLY A 103 13.40 -6.44 7.24
CA GLY A 103 13.63 -5.14 7.86
C GLY A 103 12.75 -4.01 7.33
N LEU A 104 11.67 -4.31 6.60
CA LEU A 104 10.73 -3.30 6.11
C LEU A 104 9.94 -2.69 7.27
N LYS A 105 9.62 -1.39 7.13
CA LYS A 105 8.86 -0.64 8.14
C LYS A 105 7.55 -0.06 7.63
N VAL A 106 7.31 -0.12 6.32
CA VAL A 106 6.10 0.43 5.69
C VAL A 106 5.47 -0.65 4.80
N ALA A 107 4.18 -0.86 4.98
CA ALA A 107 3.35 -1.64 4.06
C ALA A 107 2.23 -0.73 3.54
N ILE A 108 2.13 -0.62 2.22
CA ILE A 108 1.13 0.20 1.56
C ILE A 108 -0.13 -0.64 1.34
N LYS A 109 -1.27 -0.08 1.77
CA LYS A 109 -2.61 -0.61 1.54
C LYS A 109 -3.35 0.29 0.55
N PRO A 110 -3.29 -0.06 -0.76
CA PRO A 110 -4.17 0.53 -1.75
C PRO A 110 -5.64 0.24 -1.42
N GLU A 111 -6.50 1.25 -1.51
CA GLU A 111 -7.95 1.16 -1.49
C GLU A 111 -8.44 1.12 -2.94
N ILE A 112 -8.73 -0.07 -3.42
CA ILE A 112 -9.04 -0.36 -4.83
C ILE A 112 -10.55 -0.33 -5.12
N GLY A 113 -11.39 -0.04 -4.12
CA GLY A 113 -12.84 -0.11 -4.21
C GLY A 113 -13.35 -1.54 -4.40
N ARG A 114 -14.61 -1.64 -4.83
CA ARG A 114 -15.24 -2.94 -5.15
C ARG A 114 -15.53 -3.04 -6.65
N PRO A 115 -14.96 -4.00 -7.40
CA PRO A 115 -15.07 -4.07 -8.87
C PRO A 115 -16.51 -4.09 -9.43
N VAL A 116 -17.51 -4.46 -8.62
CA VAL A 116 -18.88 -4.73 -9.08
C VAL A 116 -19.86 -3.58 -8.75
N VAL A 117 -19.43 -2.49 -8.11
CA VAL A 117 -20.34 -1.39 -7.76
C VAL A 117 -20.05 -0.12 -8.59
N PRO A 118 -21.01 0.42 -9.37
CA PRO A 118 -20.74 1.53 -10.29
C PRO A 118 -20.41 2.87 -9.62
N SER A 119 -20.87 3.13 -8.39
CA SER A 119 -20.56 4.37 -7.66
C SER A 119 -20.88 4.27 -6.17
N ILE A 120 -20.15 5.04 -5.35
CA ILE A 120 -20.32 5.19 -3.89
C ILE A 120 -21.77 5.44 -3.47
N GLU A 121 -22.49 6.27 -4.22
CA GLU A 121 -23.87 6.70 -3.92
C GLU A 121 -24.89 5.58 -4.12
N LYS A 122 -24.55 4.58 -4.96
CA LYS A 122 -25.35 3.37 -5.15
C LYS A 122 -24.92 2.24 -4.21
N VAL A 123 -23.81 2.42 -3.49
CA VAL A 123 -23.49 1.58 -2.34
C VAL A 123 -24.46 1.98 -1.24
N GLY A 124 -25.63 1.34 -1.16
CA GLY A 124 -26.67 1.57 -0.13
C GLY A 124 -26.22 1.28 1.32
N ASN A 125 -24.92 1.37 1.59
CA ASN A 125 -24.24 1.05 2.83
C ASN A 125 -22.91 1.81 3.02
N TYR A 126 -22.68 2.98 2.39
CA TYR A 126 -21.42 3.74 2.57
C TYR A 126 -21.01 3.86 4.04
N LYS A 127 -21.95 4.29 4.91
CA LYS A 127 -21.72 4.41 6.34
C LYS A 127 -21.22 3.10 6.97
N LYS A 128 -21.86 1.97 6.66
CA LYS A 128 -21.43 0.65 7.16
C LYS A 128 -20.04 0.28 6.68
N TYR A 129 -19.73 0.51 5.40
CA TYR A 129 -18.42 0.18 4.85
C TYR A 129 -17.33 1.11 5.37
N PHE A 130 -17.65 2.38 5.63
CA PHE A 130 -16.77 3.30 6.34
C PHE A 130 -16.52 2.84 7.78
N GLU A 131 -17.56 2.47 8.53
CA GLU A 131 -17.42 1.91 9.88
C GLU A 131 -16.57 0.62 9.87
N ASN A 132 -16.75 -0.25 8.87
CA ASN A 132 -15.90 -1.41 8.65
C ASN A 132 -14.45 -1.01 8.35
N ALA A 133 -14.22 -0.07 7.43
CA ALA A 133 -12.89 0.42 7.07
C ALA A 133 -12.14 0.94 8.31
N VAL A 134 -12.81 1.73 9.15
CA VAL A 134 -12.23 2.25 10.39
C VAL A 134 -11.91 1.11 11.35
N LYS A 135 -12.89 0.27 11.69
CA LYS A 135 -12.71 -0.83 12.66
C LYS A 135 -11.60 -1.79 12.22
N ARG A 136 -11.58 -2.18 10.95
CA ARG A 136 -10.66 -3.17 10.40
C ARG A 136 -9.26 -2.60 10.25
N ASN A 137 -9.11 -1.35 9.81
CA ASN A 137 -7.80 -0.70 9.79
C ASN A 137 -7.24 -0.43 11.20
N GLN A 138 -8.08 -0.21 12.21
CA GLN A 138 -7.63 -0.20 13.61
C GLN A 138 -7.05 -1.55 14.02
N GLN A 139 -7.74 -2.66 13.72
CA GLN A 139 -7.25 -4.00 14.01
C GLN A 139 -5.96 -4.33 13.24
N LEU A 140 -5.90 -4.00 11.93
CA LEU A 140 -4.72 -4.17 11.10
C LEU A 140 -3.52 -3.37 11.64
N ALA A 141 -3.74 -2.12 12.05
CA ALA A 141 -2.71 -1.28 12.64
C ALA A 141 -2.16 -1.88 13.96
N GLU A 142 -3.02 -2.42 14.82
CA GLU A 142 -2.57 -3.10 16.06
C GLU A 142 -1.76 -4.37 15.77
N ILE A 143 -2.12 -5.12 14.73
CA ILE A 143 -1.34 -6.30 14.31
C ILE A 143 0.01 -5.85 13.75
N ALA A 144 0.02 -4.90 12.80
CA ALA A 144 1.22 -4.38 12.16
C ALA A 144 2.22 -3.79 13.18
N LYS A 145 1.71 -3.15 14.23
CA LYS A 145 2.51 -2.57 15.31
C LYS A 145 3.41 -3.61 16.00
N LYS A 146 2.97 -4.87 16.12
CA LYS A 146 3.75 -5.96 16.75
C LYS A 146 5.02 -6.29 15.97
N TYR A 147 5.02 -6.03 14.66
CA TYR A 147 6.14 -6.25 13.74
C TYR A 147 6.90 -4.95 13.44
N GLY A 148 6.57 -3.84 14.13
CA GLY A 148 7.15 -2.53 13.86
C GLY A 148 6.79 -1.96 12.49
N ILE A 149 5.65 -2.37 11.92
CA ILE A 149 5.18 -1.95 10.60
C ILE A 149 4.20 -0.79 10.74
N LYS A 150 4.39 0.20 9.87
CA LYS A 150 3.46 1.29 9.59
C LYS A 150 2.63 0.95 8.35
N ILE A 151 1.34 1.23 8.40
CA ILE A 151 0.41 1.08 7.29
C ILE A 151 0.27 2.43 6.59
N ALA A 152 0.68 2.50 5.33
CA ALA A 152 0.44 3.64 4.46
C ALA A 152 -0.86 3.39 3.69
N TYR A 153 -1.94 4.08 4.07
CA TYR A 153 -3.23 3.96 3.42
C TYR A 153 -3.24 4.87 2.19
N GLU A 154 -3.47 4.27 1.03
CA GLU A 154 -3.37 4.92 -0.27
C GLU A 154 -4.71 4.78 -0.98
N PHE A 155 -5.36 5.90 -1.29
CA PHE A 155 -6.56 5.85 -2.13
C PHE A 155 -6.14 5.63 -3.57
N THR A 156 -6.98 4.94 -4.34
CA THR A 156 -6.83 4.91 -5.80
C THR A 156 -7.85 5.86 -6.41
N GLY A 157 -7.42 6.75 -7.30
CA GLY A 157 -8.32 7.73 -7.93
C GLY A 157 -9.45 7.11 -8.78
N GLY A 158 -9.33 5.81 -9.12
CA GLY A 158 -10.38 5.04 -9.79
C GLY A 158 -11.31 4.28 -8.84
N SER A 159 -11.07 4.33 -7.52
CA SER A 159 -11.92 3.66 -6.55
C SER A 159 -13.34 4.21 -6.56
N ASN A 160 -14.30 3.35 -6.26
CA ASN A 160 -15.68 3.72 -5.99
C ASN A 160 -15.97 3.92 -4.50
N PHE A 161 -14.96 3.83 -3.63
CA PHE A 161 -15.09 3.94 -2.17
C PHE A 161 -14.30 5.15 -1.60
N ILE A 162 -13.01 4.99 -1.32
CA ILE A 162 -12.12 6.07 -0.92
C ILE A 162 -11.26 6.42 -2.13
N ASN A 163 -11.56 7.54 -2.78
CA ASN A 163 -11.04 7.86 -4.11
C ASN A 163 -10.47 9.28 -4.25
N CYS A 164 -10.30 9.99 -3.14
CA CYS A 164 -9.71 11.33 -3.07
C CYS A 164 -9.09 11.54 -1.70
N ILE A 165 -8.19 12.53 -1.60
CA ILE A 165 -7.48 12.79 -0.34
C ILE A 165 -8.40 13.20 0.80
N GLU A 166 -9.50 13.91 0.54
CA GLU A 166 -10.46 14.33 1.58
C GLU A 166 -11.03 13.13 2.34
N ARG A 167 -11.49 12.09 1.62
CA ARG A 167 -12.00 10.86 2.22
C ARG A 167 -10.90 10.06 2.91
N THR A 168 -9.68 10.06 2.36
CA THR A 168 -8.53 9.43 3.02
C THR A 168 -8.25 10.10 4.38
N LYS A 169 -8.32 11.44 4.45
CA LYS A 169 -8.18 12.18 5.72
C LYS A 169 -9.25 11.78 6.72
N GLU A 170 -10.50 11.60 6.30
CA GLU A 170 -11.58 11.09 7.17
C GLU A 170 -11.27 9.71 7.75
N VAL A 171 -10.80 8.76 6.92
CA VAL A 171 -10.45 7.41 7.37
C VAL A 171 -9.26 7.44 8.32
N VAL A 172 -8.16 8.13 7.97
CA VAL A 172 -6.97 8.22 8.81
C VAL A 172 -7.28 8.86 10.16
N LYS A 173 -8.11 9.92 10.17
CA LYS A 173 -8.58 10.57 11.41
C LYS A 173 -9.44 9.64 12.26
N ALA A 174 -10.34 8.87 11.65
CA ALA A 174 -11.23 7.96 12.38
C ALA A 174 -10.52 6.70 12.90
N VAL A 175 -9.52 6.20 12.16
CA VAL A 175 -8.68 5.08 12.62
C VAL A 175 -7.85 5.49 13.84
N ASP A 176 -7.29 6.71 13.83
CA ASP A 176 -6.58 7.31 14.98
C ASP A 176 -5.49 6.39 15.57
N ARG A 177 -4.53 5.97 14.73
CA ARG A 177 -3.38 5.16 15.14
C ARG A 177 -2.08 5.75 14.62
N GLY A 178 -1.07 5.84 15.50
CA GLY A 178 0.24 6.43 15.19
C GLY A 178 1.00 5.74 14.05
N ASN A 179 0.78 4.44 13.86
CA ASN A 179 1.36 3.64 12.78
C ASN A 179 0.41 3.42 11.58
N PHE A 180 -0.68 4.19 11.48
CA PHE A 180 -1.56 4.21 10.31
C PHE A 180 -1.58 5.63 9.74
N GLY A 181 -1.16 5.81 8.50
CA GLY A 181 -0.93 7.11 7.89
C GLY A 181 -1.16 7.09 6.39
N TYR A 182 -0.52 8.01 5.67
CA TYR A 182 -0.76 8.24 4.26
C TYR A 182 0.32 7.58 3.39
N GLY A 183 -0.12 6.83 2.38
CA GLY A 183 0.62 6.62 1.15
C GLY A 183 0.05 7.55 0.09
N LEU A 184 0.88 8.43 -0.46
CA LEU A 184 0.45 9.42 -1.45
C LEU A 184 0.93 9.00 -2.83
N ASP A 185 0.06 9.10 -3.84
CA ASP A 185 0.43 8.84 -5.23
C ASP A 185 -0.03 10.03 -6.10
N THR A 186 0.91 10.64 -6.83
CA THR A 186 0.63 11.81 -7.68
C THR A 186 -0.30 11.51 -8.86
N TYR A 187 -0.28 10.28 -9.39
CA TYR A 187 -1.23 9.84 -10.40
C TYR A 187 -2.64 9.76 -9.81
N HIS A 188 -2.80 9.17 -8.62
CA HIS A 188 -4.11 9.04 -8.01
C HIS A 188 -4.68 10.40 -7.61
N ALA A 189 -3.85 11.31 -7.08
CA ALA A 189 -4.21 12.69 -6.84
C ALA A 189 -4.71 13.40 -8.11
N TYR A 190 -3.95 13.27 -9.20
CA TYR A 190 -4.35 13.84 -10.50
C TYR A 190 -5.67 13.24 -10.99
N LYS A 191 -5.83 11.91 -10.94
CA LYS A 191 -7.05 11.22 -11.37
C LYS A 191 -8.27 11.61 -10.56
N ALA A 192 -8.11 11.84 -9.26
CA ALA A 192 -9.18 12.30 -8.36
C ALA A 192 -9.55 13.78 -8.56
N ASN A 193 -8.77 14.53 -9.35
CA ASN A 193 -8.87 16.00 -9.46
C ASN A 193 -8.69 16.68 -8.09
N ASP A 194 -7.82 16.11 -7.24
CA ASP A 194 -7.50 16.69 -5.94
C ASP A 194 -6.73 18.00 -6.12
N LYS A 195 -6.85 18.88 -5.13
CA LYS A 195 -6.13 20.15 -5.09
C LYS A 195 -4.92 20.05 -4.17
N LEU A 196 -3.81 20.71 -4.53
CA LEU A 196 -2.58 20.63 -3.75
C LEU A 196 -2.76 21.16 -2.32
N GLU A 197 -3.61 22.18 -2.14
CA GLU A 197 -3.94 22.78 -0.85
C GLU A 197 -4.54 21.75 0.12
N GLU A 198 -5.23 20.73 -0.37
CA GLU A 198 -5.84 19.68 0.47
C GLU A 198 -4.80 18.77 1.13
N TYR A 199 -3.59 18.71 0.56
CA TYR A 199 -2.44 17.95 1.08
C TYR A 199 -1.61 18.74 2.08
N GLU A 200 -1.65 20.08 2.04
CA GLU A 200 -0.88 20.94 2.97
C GLU A 200 -1.31 20.74 4.43
N GLU A 201 -2.53 20.29 4.66
CA GLU A 201 -3.07 19.97 5.98
C GLU A 201 -2.51 18.66 6.58
N ILE A 202 -1.82 17.84 5.78
CA ILE A 202 -1.33 16.53 6.21
C ILE A 202 -0.02 16.70 7.01
N PRO A 203 0.04 16.26 8.27
CA PRO A 203 1.28 16.31 9.03
C PRO A 203 2.35 15.43 8.37
N GLY A 204 3.54 15.98 8.12
CA GLY A 204 4.59 15.27 7.39
C GLY A 204 5.07 13.97 8.05
N ASP A 205 4.94 13.85 9.37
CA ASP A 205 5.24 12.63 10.13
C ASP A 205 4.18 11.52 9.98
N ARG A 206 3.05 11.84 9.33
CA ARG A 206 1.97 10.91 8.97
C ARG A 206 2.08 10.43 7.52
N ILE A 207 2.98 10.98 6.71
CA ILE A 207 3.25 10.54 5.34
C ILE A 207 4.36 9.49 5.39
N PHE A 208 4.03 8.25 5.01
CA PHE A 208 4.94 7.11 5.13
C PHE A 208 5.58 6.72 3.79
N SER A 209 4.92 7.04 2.67
CA SER A 209 5.43 6.85 1.32
C SER A 209 4.84 7.89 0.37
N VAL A 210 5.58 8.19 -0.69
CA VAL A 210 5.11 8.98 -1.82
C VAL A 210 5.51 8.24 -3.10
N HIS A 211 4.54 7.80 -3.87
CA HIS A 211 4.72 7.37 -5.25
C HIS A 211 4.66 8.59 -6.16
N PHE A 212 5.69 8.75 -6.97
CA PHE A 212 5.82 9.87 -7.89
C PHE A 212 5.75 9.35 -9.32
N MET A 213 4.62 9.61 -9.96
CA MET A 213 4.31 9.17 -11.31
C MET A 213 3.80 10.32 -12.16
N ASN A 214 4.03 10.22 -13.47
CA ASN A 214 3.47 11.12 -14.46
C ASN A 214 2.60 10.33 -15.45
N VAL A 215 1.73 11.05 -16.16
CA VAL A 215 0.81 10.49 -17.15
C VAL A 215 1.02 11.13 -18.51
N LEU A 216 0.50 10.47 -19.55
CA LEU A 216 0.38 11.11 -20.86
C LEU A 216 -0.55 12.32 -20.78
N ASP A 217 -0.24 13.35 -21.56
CA ASP A 217 -1.10 14.53 -21.72
C ASP A 217 -2.31 14.20 -22.60
N ILE A 218 -3.26 13.47 -22.02
CA ILE A 218 -4.54 13.07 -22.61
C ILE A 218 -5.67 13.46 -21.66
N PRO A 219 -6.93 13.56 -22.15
CA PRO A 219 -8.06 13.86 -21.28
C PRO A 219 -8.08 12.95 -20.04
N GLN A 220 -8.24 13.54 -18.85
CA GLN A 220 -8.13 12.83 -17.57
C GLN A 220 -9.04 11.60 -17.48
N ASN A 221 -10.25 11.68 -18.04
CA ASN A 221 -11.21 10.57 -18.10
C ASN A 221 -10.79 9.41 -19.03
N ARG A 222 -9.68 9.54 -19.76
CA ARG A 222 -9.11 8.52 -20.64
C ARG A 222 -7.84 7.88 -20.09
N ILE A 223 -7.40 8.30 -18.91
CA ILE A 223 -6.23 7.76 -18.25
C ILE A 223 -6.64 6.47 -17.53
N SER A 224 -5.95 5.37 -17.86
CA SER A 224 -6.16 4.03 -17.32
C SER A 224 -5.76 3.97 -15.86
#